data_AF-A0A7Y4X0D6-F1
#
_entry.id   AF-A0A7Y4X0D6-F1
#
_cell.length_a   1.000
_cell.length_b   1.000
_cell.length_c   1.000
_cell.angle_alpha   90.00
_cell.angle_beta   90.00
_cell.angle_gamma   90.00
#
_symmetry.space_group_name_H-M   'P 1'
#
loop_
_entity.id
_entity.type
_entity.pdbx_description
1 polymer ?
#
loop_
_entity_poly.entity_id
_entity_poly.type
_entity_poly.pdbx_seq_one_letter_code
_entity_poly.pdbx_strand_id
1 'polypeptide(L)'
;MSNDLTMKKAISFLLFSILTIVAANAKETPRIAEPSAYFDSIWVDYGVTEDNMLGMRVHLKFTAYSMKNMDAFLAIYFTYNDDLAGVLKDKNNKFVSTAGDVALYRSIKPAYDPAVYDDISAFMPYNELDLEPGNYDLTMDVKLIYKAGGEIAKLTYYDFEYSKPGSPADVESDSKVDVIFEDLWVDYDVMEGGKKGMRIHVKFTANNMKGIDAYVAIYFEKKNGEAIQGLNSAYRSKNGQLAIYKSIKPAYDEAVYKDVVLFMPYNEINVGKGKHDLSLDAEIILENGDMVKHLKDHEFWYSK
;
A
#
# COMPACT_ATOMS: atom_id res chain seq x y z
N MET A 1 -10.86 69.68 48.24
CA MET A 1 -9.48 70.19 48.17
C MET A 1 -8.55 69.05 48.55
N SER A 2 -7.50 68.81 47.74
CA SER A 2 -6.31 67.96 48.00
C SER A 2 -6.54 66.44 48.06
N ASN A 3 -6.18 65.66 47.02
CA ASN A 3 -4.87 65.00 46.78
C ASN A 3 -4.54 63.90 47.83
N ASP A 4 -4.02 62.71 47.57
CA ASP A 4 -3.61 61.98 46.36
C ASP A 4 -3.15 60.57 46.81
N LEU A 5 -3.04 59.66 45.83
CA LEU A 5 -2.07 58.56 45.68
C LEU A 5 -2.00 57.28 46.57
N THR A 6 -1.76 56.20 45.81
CA THR A 6 -1.58 54.76 46.06
C THR A 6 -0.20 54.36 46.58
N MET A 7 -0.06 53.17 47.22
CA MET A 7 1.18 52.38 47.08
C MET A 7 1.07 50.86 47.34
N LYS A 8 1.71 50.13 46.44
CA LYS A 8 2.04 48.70 46.34
C LYS A 8 2.87 48.17 47.53
N LYS A 9 2.77 46.86 47.81
CA LYS A 9 3.79 46.09 48.54
C LYS A 9 4.55 45.16 47.59
N ALA A 10 5.88 45.26 47.65
CA ALA A 10 6.85 44.31 47.13
C ALA A 10 7.67 43.81 48.33
N ILE A 11 7.98 42.51 48.40
CA ILE A 11 9.00 41.99 49.31
C ILE A 11 9.82 40.93 48.57
N SER A 12 11.11 41.21 48.53
CA SER A 12 12.23 40.41 48.00
C SER A 12 12.98 39.79 49.18
N PHE A 13 13.47 38.55 49.07
CA PHE A 13 14.52 38.01 49.95
C PHE A 13 15.34 36.92 49.25
N LEU A 14 16.62 37.23 49.01
CA LEU A 14 17.81 36.34 49.01
C LEU A 14 18.56 36.72 50.31
N LEU A 15 19.40 35.93 51.02
CA LEU A 15 20.31 34.82 50.72
C LEU A 15 20.94 34.40 52.08
N PHE A 16 21.26 33.13 52.34
CA PHE A 16 22.65 32.61 52.52
C PHE A 16 22.67 31.16 53.02
N SER A 17 23.72 30.48 52.58
CA SER A 17 23.99 29.04 52.52
C SER A 17 24.71 28.46 53.75
N ILE A 18 24.50 27.17 54.00
CA ILE A 18 25.46 26.29 54.70
C ILE A 18 25.65 25.06 53.79
N LEU A 19 26.87 24.89 53.27
CA LEU A 19 27.30 23.70 52.54
C LEU A 19 27.77 22.65 53.56
N THR A 20 27.14 21.48 53.59
CA THR A 20 27.74 20.26 54.13
C THR A 20 28.09 19.34 52.96
N ILE A 21 29.39 19.14 52.74
CA ILE A 21 29.90 18.17 51.77
C ILE A 21 29.82 16.80 52.45
N VAL A 22 28.84 15.98 52.05
CA VAL A 22 28.89 14.54 52.29
C VAL A 22 29.41 13.90 51.01
N ALA A 23 30.68 13.48 51.04
CA ALA A 23 31.22 12.58 50.05
C ALA A 23 30.59 11.20 50.26
N ALA A 24 29.45 10.96 49.63
CA ALA A 24 28.88 9.64 49.52
C ALA A 24 29.57 8.91 48.36
N ASN A 25 30.39 7.92 48.69
CA ASN A 25 30.78 6.85 47.78
C ASN A 25 29.50 6.12 47.34
N ALA A 26 28.86 6.61 46.28
CA ALA A 26 27.86 5.83 45.57
C ALA A 26 28.61 4.69 44.88
N LYS A 27 28.44 3.47 45.38
CA LYS A 27 28.56 2.29 44.52
C LYS A 27 27.65 2.56 43.34
N GLU A 28 28.21 2.76 42.14
CA GLU A 28 27.42 2.79 40.92
C GLU A 28 26.64 1.47 40.87
N THR A 29 25.34 1.54 41.15
CA THR A 29 24.42 0.47 40.80
C THR A 29 24.60 0.29 39.30
N PRO A 30 24.90 -0.93 38.80
CA PRO A 30 25.03 -1.13 37.37
C PRO A 30 23.75 -0.63 36.71
N ARG A 31 23.86 0.36 35.82
CA ARG A 31 22.74 0.79 34.98
C ARG A 31 22.29 -0.44 34.22
N ILE A 32 21.17 -1.02 34.64
CA ILE A 32 20.48 -2.04 33.86
C ILE A 32 20.03 -1.30 32.61
N ALA A 33 20.57 -1.68 31.45
CA ALA A 33 20.10 -1.14 30.19
C ALA A 33 18.61 -1.47 30.03
N GLU A 34 17.81 -0.47 29.70
CA GLU A 34 16.37 -0.66 29.57
C GLU A 34 16.06 -1.56 28.36
N PRO A 35 15.06 -2.46 28.47
CA PRO A 35 14.58 -3.25 27.34
C PRO A 35 14.22 -2.35 26.15
N SER A 36 14.73 -2.69 24.98
CA SER A 36 14.50 -1.92 23.75
C SER A 36 14.65 -2.80 22.52
N ALA A 37 14.26 -2.29 21.35
CA ALA A 37 14.47 -2.97 20.09
C ALA A 37 14.81 -1.97 18.97
N TYR A 38 15.58 -2.47 18.01
CA TYR A 38 15.88 -1.79 16.75
C TYR A 38 15.19 -2.54 15.62
N PHE A 39 14.28 -1.87 14.93
CA PHE A 39 13.58 -2.38 13.75
C PHE A 39 14.46 -2.30 12.50
N ASP A 40 14.42 -3.32 11.66
CA ASP A 40 15.14 -3.37 10.38
C ASP A 40 14.15 -3.39 9.20
N SER A 41 13.29 -4.40 9.10
CA SER A 41 12.34 -4.52 7.99
C SER A 41 11.05 -5.27 8.33
N ILE A 42 10.02 -5.03 7.52
CA ILE A 42 8.75 -5.75 7.51
C ILE A 42 8.38 -6.09 6.05
N TRP A 43 7.78 -7.26 5.83
CA TRP A 43 7.09 -7.59 4.58
C TRP A 43 5.88 -8.47 4.89
N VAL A 44 4.93 -8.54 3.96
CA VAL A 44 3.66 -9.25 4.16
C VAL A 44 3.38 -10.14 2.97
N ASP A 45 3.14 -11.42 3.23
CA ASP A 45 2.56 -12.33 2.25
C ASP A 45 1.04 -12.27 2.37
N TYR A 46 0.38 -11.68 1.37
CA TYR A 46 -1.08 -11.58 1.31
C TYR A 46 -1.70 -12.83 0.69
N GLY A 47 -2.94 -13.14 1.08
CA GLY A 47 -3.69 -14.26 0.48
C GLY A 47 -3.13 -15.64 0.81
N VAL A 48 -2.39 -15.78 1.92
CA VAL A 48 -1.84 -17.06 2.37
C VAL A 48 -2.90 -17.86 3.10
N THR A 49 -2.89 -19.19 2.92
CA THR A 49 -3.76 -20.11 3.67
C THR A 49 -2.96 -20.86 4.73
N GLU A 50 -3.37 -20.76 5.99
CA GLU A 50 -2.86 -21.54 7.13
C GLU A 50 -4.04 -22.18 7.88
N ASP A 51 -3.96 -23.47 8.21
CA ASP A 51 -5.02 -24.19 8.92
C ASP A 51 -6.44 -23.99 8.31
N ASN A 52 -6.51 -23.98 6.97
CA ASN A 52 -7.71 -23.72 6.17
C ASN A 52 -8.34 -22.33 6.36
N MET A 53 -7.58 -21.37 6.89
CA MET A 53 -7.99 -19.96 7.00
C MET A 53 -7.17 -19.12 6.01
N LEU A 54 -7.85 -18.29 5.23
CA LEU A 54 -7.21 -17.30 4.37
C LEU A 54 -6.85 -16.06 5.19
N GLY A 55 -5.64 -15.54 4.99
CA GLY A 55 -5.14 -14.41 5.75
C GLY A 55 -3.88 -13.80 5.17
N MET A 56 -3.18 -13.06 6.02
CA MET A 56 -1.88 -12.47 5.74
C MET A 56 -0.84 -13.05 6.70
N ARG A 57 0.37 -13.29 6.20
CA ARG A 57 1.54 -13.61 7.03
C ARG A 57 2.45 -12.40 7.08
N VAL A 58 2.61 -11.82 8.26
CA VAL A 58 3.46 -10.65 8.50
C VAL A 58 4.82 -11.13 8.95
N HIS A 59 5.88 -10.72 8.27
CA HIS A 59 7.25 -11.06 8.59
C HIS A 59 8.02 -9.84 9.10
N LEU A 60 8.82 -10.03 10.15
CA LEU A 60 9.61 -8.96 10.74
C LEU A 60 11.07 -9.36 10.93
N LYS A 61 11.93 -8.35 10.74
CA LYS A 61 13.33 -8.36 11.11
C LYS A 61 13.62 -7.25 12.12
N PHE A 62 14.18 -7.61 13.27
CA PHE A 62 14.57 -6.65 14.31
C PHE A 62 15.61 -7.24 15.27
N THR A 63 16.25 -6.39 16.06
CA THR A 63 17.16 -6.79 17.14
C THR A 63 16.63 -6.30 18.49
N ALA A 64 16.44 -7.21 19.45
CA ALA A 64 16.04 -6.90 20.82
C ALA A 64 17.25 -6.81 21.75
N TYR A 65 17.27 -5.81 22.63
CA TYR A 65 18.35 -5.53 23.58
C TYR A 65 17.82 -5.60 25.01
N SER A 66 18.63 -6.13 25.93
CA SER A 66 18.32 -6.23 27.37
C SER A 66 17.05 -7.05 27.68
N MET A 67 16.67 -7.98 26.80
CA MET A 67 15.46 -8.81 26.91
C MET A 67 15.74 -10.30 27.11
N LYS A 68 16.99 -10.69 27.41
CA LYS A 68 17.34 -12.11 27.62
C LYS A 68 16.50 -12.75 28.73
N ASN A 69 15.90 -13.89 28.42
CA ASN A 69 14.96 -14.66 29.25
C ASN A 69 13.67 -13.92 29.65
N MET A 70 13.42 -12.74 29.08
CA MET A 70 12.19 -11.99 29.32
C MET A 70 11.08 -12.54 28.44
N ASP A 71 9.95 -12.91 29.05
CA ASP A 71 8.74 -13.24 28.29
C ASP A 71 8.09 -11.93 27.81
N ALA A 72 7.88 -11.84 26.50
CA ALA A 72 7.27 -10.67 25.84
C ALA A 72 6.33 -11.12 24.71
N PHE A 73 5.62 -10.15 24.13
CA PHE A 73 4.89 -10.34 22.90
C PHE A 73 5.43 -9.42 21.80
N LEU A 74 5.57 -9.97 20.60
CA LEU A 74 5.36 -9.20 19.38
C LEU A 74 3.84 -9.01 19.24
N ALA A 75 3.41 -7.76 19.25
CA ALA A 75 2.01 -7.37 19.16
C ALA A 75 1.78 -6.57 17.87
N ILE A 76 0.72 -6.92 17.14
CA ILE A 76 0.31 -6.23 15.92
C ILE A 76 -1.15 -5.81 16.11
N TYR A 77 -1.39 -4.51 16.15
CA TYR A 77 -2.72 -3.93 16.19
C TYR A 77 -3.11 -3.45 14.80
N PHE A 78 -4.40 -3.53 14.47
CA PHE A 78 -4.92 -3.10 13.18
C PHE A 78 -5.77 -1.85 13.38
N THR A 79 -5.46 -0.78 12.65
CA THR A 79 -6.16 0.51 12.74
C THR A 79 -6.64 0.93 11.37
N TYR A 80 -7.67 1.78 11.31
CA TYR A 80 -7.96 2.53 10.10
C TYR A 80 -6.84 3.54 9.85
N ASN A 81 -6.51 3.82 8.59
CA ASN A 81 -5.57 4.87 8.18
C ASN A 81 -6.19 6.29 8.25
N ASP A 82 -7.23 6.45 9.07
CA ASP A 82 -7.88 7.72 9.39
C ASP A 82 -7.84 7.90 10.91
N ASP A 83 -7.17 8.96 11.36
CA ASP A 83 -7.02 9.33 12.77
C ASP A 83 -8.36 9.42 13.52
N LEU A 84 -9.47 9.64 12.81
CA LEU A 84 -10.82 9.70 13.39
C LEU A 84 -11.47 8.34 13.63
N ALA A 85 -11.09 7.30 12.88
CA ALA A 85 -11.76 6.00 12.89
C ALA A 85 -11.13 5.00 13.89
N GLY A 86 -9.86 5.20 14.28
CA GLY A 86 -9.23 4.50 15.40
C GLY A 86 -8.88 3.02 15.12
N VAL A 87 -8.79 2.22 16.19
CA VAL A 87 -8.37 0.81 16.15
C VAL A 87 -9.56 -0.11 15.84
N LEU A 88 -9.35 -1.15 15.03
CA LEU A 88 -10.38 -2.16 14.74
C LEU A 88 -10.82 -2.87 16.03
N LYS A 89 -12.09 -3.29 16.09
CA LYS A 89 -12.68 -3.97 17.25
C LYS A 89 -12.98 -5.43 16.95
N ASP A 90 -12.46 -6.31 17.80
CA ASP A 90 -12.70 -7.75 17.71
C ASP A 90 -14.10 -8.08 18.27
N LYS A 91 -14.83 -8.97 17.58
CA LYS A 91 -16.22 -9.34 17.87
C LYS A 91 -16.34 -10.72 18.50
N ASN A 92 -15.29 -11.55 18.48
CA ASN A 92 -15.38 -12.99 18.81
C ASN A 92 -14.43 -13.47 19.93
N ASN A 93 -13.59 -12.58 20.45
CA ASN A 93 -12.56 -12.73 21.47
C ASN A 93 -11.41 -13.70 21.13
N LYS A 94 -11.05 -13.85 19.86
CA LYS A 94 -9.91 -14.69 19.45
C LYS A 94 -8.62 -13.91 19.21
N PHE A 95 -8.70 -12.76 18.54
CA PHE A 95 -7.56 -11.91 18.21
C PHE A 95 -7.75 -10.56 18.88
N VAL A 96 -7.87 -10.57 20.21
CA VAL A 96 -8.38 -9.44 20.98
C VAL A 96 -7.36 -8.90 21.99
N SER A 97 -7.25 -7.58 22.06
CA SER A 97 -6.52 -6.85 23.10
C SER A 97 -7.35 -6.79 24.38
N THR A 98 -6.74 -6.43 25.52
CA THR A 98 -7.50 -6.18 26.76
C THR A 98 -8.51 -5.03 26.65
N ALA A 99 -8.36 -4.15 25.65
CA ALA A 99 -9.29 -3.05 25.37
C ALA A 99 -10.33 -3.41 24.29
N GLY A 100 -10.41 -4.67 23.87
CA GLY A 100 -11.36 -5.16 22.87
C GLY A 100 -10.94 -4.86 21.43
N ASP A 101 -9.68 -4.51 21.19
CA ASP A 101 -9.18 -4.20 19.85
C ASP A 101 -8.74 -5.46 19.12
N VAL A 102 -8.80 -5.47 17.79
CA VAL A 102 -8.16 -6.51 16.99
C VAL A 102 -6.65 -6.42 17.18
N ALA A 103 -6.06 -7.48 17.76
CA ALA A 103 -4.65 -7.58 18.05
C ALA A 103 -4.15 -9.03 17.89
N LEU A 104 -3.06 -9.18 17.15
CA LEU A 104 -2.33 -10.43 17.00
C LEU A 104 -1.11 -10.43 17.95
N TYR A 105 -0.97 -11.50 18.74
CA TYR A 105 0.14 -11.67 19.67
C TYR A 105 0.97 -12.91 19.34
N ARG A 106 2.27 -12.72 19.11
CA ARG A 106 3.26 -13.81 19.05
C ARG A 106 4.17 -13.75 20.26
N SER A 107 4.22 -14.83 21.04
CA SER A 107 5.10 -14.93 22.20
C SER A 107 6.57 -14.98 21.77
N ILE A 108 7.42 -14.20 22.44
CA ILE A 108 8.87 -14.26 22.28
C ILE A 108 9.55 -14.38 23.66
N LYS A 109 10.69 -15.06 23.68
CA LYS A 109 11.58 -15.15 24.83
C LYS A 109 13.04 -15.15 24.34
N PRO A 110 13.69 -13.99 24.25
CA PRO A 110 15.06 -13.89 23.77
C PRO A 110 16.03 -14.77 24.55
N ALA A 111 16.81 -15.62 23.88
CA ALA A 111 17.82 -16.48 24.53
C ALA A 111 19.18 -15.77 24.71
N TYR A 112 19.38 -14.67 23.98
CA TYR A 112 20.63 -13.92 23.90
C TYR A 112 20.39 -12.43 24.13
N ASP A 113 21.48 -11.70 24.34
CA ASP A 113 21.47 -10.23 24.42
C ASP A 113 22.70 -9.68 23.67
N PRO A 114 22.51 -8.95 22.54
CA PRO A 114 21.23 -8.76 21.85
C PRO A 114 20.68 -10.07 21.25
N ALA A 115 19.38 -10.12 21.01
CA ALA A 115 18.73 -11.18 20.25
C ALA A 115 18.30 -10.67 18.88
N VAL A 116 18.84 -11.28 17.83
CA VAL A 116 18.51 -10.98 16.43
C VAL A 116 17.36 -11.89 15.99
N TYR A 117 16.32 -11.29 15.44
CA TYR A 117 15.22 -11.97 14.78
C TYR A 117 15.30 -11.61 13.30
N ASP A 118 15.84 -12.52 12.48
CA ASP A 118 16.02 -12.27 11.03
C ASP A 118 14.73 -12.50 10.22
N ASP A 119 13.87 -13.40 10.69
CA ASP A 119 12.56 -13.68 10.13
C ASP A 119 11.65 -14.28 11.21
N ILE A 120 10.95 -13.40 11.94
CA ILE A 120 9.84 -13.82 12.81
C ILE A 120 8.53 -13.43 12.16
N SER A 121 7.65 -14.41 11.96
CA SER A 121 6.38 -14.21 11.26
C SER A 121 5.16 -14.20 12.20
N ALA A 122 4.00 -13.76 11.77
CA ALA A 122 2.75 -13.98 12.48
C ALA A 122 1.59 -14.01 11.47
N PHE A 123 0.66 -14.95 11.64
CA PHE A 123 -0.48 -15.11 10.73
C PHE A 123 -1.72 -14.43 11.30
N MET A 124 -2.35 -13.59 10.48
CA MET A 124 -3.65 -12.97 10.78
C MET A 124 -4.70 -13.44 9.77
N PRO A 125 -5.70 -14.23 10.20
CA PRO A 125 -6.83 -14.57 9.36
C PRO A 125 -7.65 -13.32 8.99
N TYR A 126 -8.06 -13.19 7.73
CA TYR A 126 -8.80 -12.02 7.26
C TYR A 126 -10.19 -11.87 7.90
N ASN A 127 -10.82 -12.99 8.26
CA ASN A 127 -12.11 -13.00 8.94
C ASN A 127 -12.04 -12.41 10.36
N GLU A 128 -10.85 -12.33 10.96
CA GLU A 128 -10.62 -11.83 12.32
C GLU A 128 -10.34 -10.31 12.34
N LEU A 129 -10.27 -9.65 11.18
CA LEU A 129 -10.30 -8.18 11.12
C LEU A 129 -11.68 -7.61 11.49
N ASP A 130 -12.72 -8.47 11.50
CA ASP A 130 -14.09 -8.14 11.93
C ASP A 130 -14.75 -6.93 11.24
N LEU A 131 -14.19 -6.54 10.09
CA LEU A 131 -14.70 -5.49 9.23
C LEU A 131 -16.03 -5.89 8.61
N GLU A 132 -16.86 -4.89 8.33
CA GLU A 132 -17.91 -5.10 7.35
C GLU A 132 -17.27 -5.26 5.95
N PRO A 133 -18.03 -5.70 4.96
CA PRO A 133 -17.54 -5.73 3.60
C PRO A 133 -17.25 -4.33 3.03
N GLY A 134 -16.21 -4.22 2.22
CA GLY A 134 -15.76 -2.93 1.65
C GLY A 134 -14.26 -2.87 1.41
N ASN A 135 -13.79 -1.71 0.95
CA ASN A 135 -12.38 -1.39 0.78
C ASN A 135 -11.91 -0.51 1.95
N TYR A 136 -10.74 -0.84 2.48
CA TYR A 136 -10.19 -0.22 3.67
C TYR A 136 -8.72 0.08 3.48
N ASP A 137 -8.34 1.31 3.79
CA ASP A 137 -6.94 1.67 4.05
C ASP A 137 -6.68 1.43 5.53
N LEU A 138 -5.79 0.49 5.82
CA LEU A 138 -5.49 0.03 7.16
C LEU A 138 -4.01 0.21 7.48
N THR A 139 -3.71 0.26 8.76
CA THR A 139 -2.34 0.34 9.28
C THR A 139 -2.13 -0.73 10.33
N MET A 140 -0.98 -1.40 10.26
CA MET A 140 -0.46 -2.23 11.34
C MET A 140 0.38 -1.39 12.29
N ASP A 141 0.03 -1.35 13.58
CA ASP A 141 0.88 -0.78 14.64
C ASP A 141 1.63 -1.91 15.34
N VAL A 142 2.91 -2.07 14.99
CA VAL A 142 3.73 -3.23 15.39
C VAL A 142 4.67 -2.87 16.54
N LYS A 143 4.57 -3.62 17.65
CA LYS A 143 5.25 -3.32 18.91
C LYS A 143 5.85 -4.57 19.54
N LEU A 144 6.87 -4.37 20.37
CA LEU A 144 7.19 -5.29 21.47
C LEU A 144 6.53 -4.79 22.75
N ILE A 145 5.86 -5.68 23.47
CA ILE A 145 5.18 -5.36 24.73
C ILE A 145 5.49 -6.40 25.81
N TYR A 146 5.37 -5.99 27.07
CA TYR A 146 5.40 -6.92 28.20
C TYR A 146 4.15 -7.83 28.19
N LYS A 147 4.28 -9.05 28.74
CA LYS A 147 3.12 -9.97 28.91
C LYS A 147 1.97 -9.36 29.72
N ALA A 148 2.29 -8.49 30.67
CA ALA A 148 1.31 -7.80 31.51
C ALA A 148 0.67 -6.57 30.84
N GLY A 149 1.06 -6.24 29.60
CA GLY A 149 0.75 -4.97 28.97
C GLY A 149 1.82 -3.90 29.24
N GLY A 150 1.87 -2.87 28.38
CA GLY A 150 2.90 -1.83 28.38
C GLY A 150 3.92 -2.02 27.25
N GLU A 151 4.20 -0.93 26.53
CA GLU A 151 5.12 -0.92 25.40
C GLU A 151 6.57 -1.03 25.87
N ILE A 152 7.34 -1.92 25.23
CA ILE A 152 8.80 -1.98 25.34
C ILE A 152 9.40 -1.12 24.23
N ALA A 153 8.96 -1.35 22.99
CA ALA A 153 9.40 -0.59 21.83
C ALA A 153 8.34 -0.64 20.73
N LYS A 154 8.08 0.51 20.12
CA LYS A 154 7.43 0.57 18.81
C LYS A 154 8.44 0.19 17.73
N LEU A 155 8.05 -0.76 16.87
CA LEU A 155 8.90 -1.21 15.77
C LEU A 155 8.60 -0.43 14.50
N THR A 156 7.35 -0.47 14.01
CA THR A 156 6.96 0.24 12.79
C THR A 156 5.45 0.41 12.71
N TYR A 157 5.03 1.36 11.88
CA TYR A 157 3.73 1.33 11.22
C TYR A 157 3.87 0.70 9.84
N TYR A 158 2.84 0.03 9.35
CA TYR A 158 2.81 -0.49 8.00
C TYR A 158 1.41 -0.39 7.41
N ASP A 159 1.28 0.44 6.38
CA ASP A 159 0.02 0.70 5.71
C ASP A 159 -0.25 -0.36 4.64
N PHE A 160 -1.51 -0.74 4.50
CA PHE A 160 -1.96 -1.67 3.48
C PHE A 160 -3.42 -1.46 3.13
N GLU A 161 -3.77 -1.78 1.88
CA GLU A 161 -5.15 -1.82 1.42
C GLU A 161 -5.73 -3.22 1.67
N TYR A 162 -6.98 -3.27 2.11
CA TYR A 162 -7.72 -4.52 2.30
C TYR A 162 -9.15 -4.41 1.79
N SER A 163 -9.54 -5.36 0.95
CA SER A 163 -10.90 -5.52 0.46
C SER A 163 -11.53 -6.75 1.13
N LYS A 164 -12.55 -6.55 1.96
CA LYS A 164 -13.37 -7.65 2.49
C LYS A 164 -14.57 -7.92 1.59
N PRO A 165 -14.70 -9.13 1.02
CA PRO A 165 -15.90 -9.51 0.28
C PRO A 165 -17.11 -9.73 1.22
N GLY A 166 -18.30 -9.33 0.79
CA GLY A 166 -19.60 -9.65 1.40
C GLY A 166 -20.66 -8.53 1.41
N SER A 167 -20.40 -7.37 0.81
CA SER A 167 -21.31 -6.24 0.72
C SER A 167 -22.51 -6.66 -0.14
N PRO A 168 -23.67 -5.99 -0.10
CA PRO A 168 -24.63 -6.11 -1.20
C PRO A 168 -23.98 -5.84 -2.58
N ALA A 169 -22.81 -5.18 -2.61
CA ALA A 169 -21.92 -5.04 -3.76
C ALA A 169 -20.97 -6.22 -4.04
N ASP A 170 -20.88 -7.23 -3.17
CA ASP A 170 -19.97 -8.39 -3.32
C ASP A 170 -20.70 -9.72 -3.56
N VAL A 171 -22.04 -9.73 -3.56
CA VAL A 171 -22.78 -10.66 -4.45
C VAL A 171 -22.42 -10.37 -5.91
N GLU A 172 -21.80 -9.21 -6.16
CA GLU A 172 -21.22 -8.85 -7.44
C GLU A 172 -19.76 -9.27 -7.61
N SER A 173 -19.06 -9.92 -6.66
CA SER A 173 -17.62 -10.25 -6.80
C SER A 173 -17.35 -11.44 -7.71
N ASP A 174 -18.25 -12.44 -7.74
CA ASP A 174 -18.30 -13.45 -8.80
C ASP A 174 -18.87 -12.90 -10.12
N SER A 175 -19.22 -11.61 -10.17
CA SER A 175 -19.61 -10.87 -11.37
C SER A 175 -18.83 -9.56 -11.56
N LYS A 176 -17.72 -9.35 -10.83
CA LYS A 176 -16.92 -8.13 -10.97
C LYS A 176 -16.04 -8.37 -12.17
N VAL A 177 -16.18 -7.48 -13.13
CA VAL A 177 -15.32 -7.47 -14.32
C VAL A 177 -13.87 -7.41 -13.87
N ASP A 178 -13.07 -8.38 -14.29
CA ASP A 178 -11.63 -8.44 -14.00
C ASP A 178 -10.87 -8.84 -15.27
N VAL A 179 -9.60 -8.47 -15.33
CA VAL A 179 -8.71 -8.80 -16.44
C VAL A 179 -7.37 -9.26 -15.91
N ILE A 180 -6.97 -10.45 -16.33
CA ILE A 180 -5.65 -11.02 -16.11
C ILE A 180 -4.79 -10.68 -17.33
N PHE A 181 -3.86 -9.74 -17.16
CA PHE A 181 -2.85 -9.44 -18.17
C PHE A 181 -1.86 -10.60 -18.32
N GLU A 182 -1.49 -10.94 -19.56
CA GLU A 182 -0.53 -12.01 -19.83
C GLU A 182 0.70 -11.50 -20.57
N ASP A 183 0.54 -10.77 -21.67
CA ASP A 183 1.68 -10.25 -22.45
C ASP A 183 1.31 -9.05 -23.33
N LEU A 184 2.32 -8.23 -23.63
CA LEU A 184 2.26 -7.15 -24.62
C LEU A 184 3.61 -7.03 -25.32
N TRP A 185 3.57 -7.08 -26.64
CA TRP A 185 4.73 -6.86 -27.51
C TRP A 185 4.38 -5.98 -28.71
N VAL A 186 5.41 -5.42 -29.33
CA VAL A 186 5.28 -4.43 -30.40
C VAL A 186 6.13 -4.82 -31.60
N ASP A 187 5.52 -4.93 -32.77
CA ASP A 187 6.21 -4.95 -34.04
C ASP A 187 6.39 -3.51 -34.53
N TYR A 188 7.64 -3.06 -34.62
CA TYR A 188 7.97 -1.73 -35.13
C TYR A 188 8.09 -1.71 -36.66
N ASP A 189 7.92 -0.52 -37.24
CA ASP A 189 8.17 -0.24 -38.66
C ASP A 189 7.34 -1.08 -39.67
N VAL A 190 6.14 -1.51 -39.28
CA VAL A 190 5.25 -2.31 -40.13
C VAL A 190 4.42 -1.44 -41.08
N MET A 191 4.04 -2.01 -42.22
CA MET A 191 3.19 -1.37 -43.23
C MET A 191 1.78 -1.94 -43.20
N GLU A 192 0.77 -1.10 -42.94
CA GLU A 192 -0.65 -1.45 -42.98
C GLU A 192 -1.47 -0.37 -43.68
N GLY A 193 -2.31 -0.76 -44.65
CA GLY A 193 -3.15 0.19 -45.39
C GLY A 193 -2.35 1.31 -46.09
N GLY A 194 -1.09 1.05 -46.46
CA GLY A 194 -0.19 2.03 -47.06
C GLY A 194 0.47 3.01 -46.07
N LYS A 195 0.22 2.87 -44.77
CA LYS A 195 0.85 3.68 -43.72
C LYS A 195 1.94 2.88 -43.01
N LYS A 196 3.04 3.55 -42.65
CA LYS A 196 4.09 3.00 -41.77
C LYS A 196 3.73 3.27 -40.31
N GLY A 197 3.89 2.30 -39.43
CA GLY A 197 3.56 2.43 -38.01
C GLY A 197 4.08 1.30 -37.16
N MET A 198 3.51 1.17 -35.96
CA MET A 198 3.73 0.06 -35.05
C MET A 198 2.47 -0.77 -34.89
N ARG A 199 2.63 -2.09 -34.79
CA ARG A 199 1.57 -3.02 -34.44
C ARG A 199 1.77 -3.49 -33.00
N ILE A 200 0.73 -3.37 -32.21
CA ILE A 200 0.73 -3.63 -30.77
C ILE A 200 -0.15 -4.84 -30.55
N HIS A 201 0.42 -5.84 -29.89
CA HIS A 201 -0.26 -7.09 -29.57
C HIS A 201 -0.50 -7.15 -28.07
N VAL A 202 -1.72 -7.48 -27.67
CA VAL A 202 -2.11 -7.59 -26.26
C VAL A 202 -2.74 -8.95 -26.02
N LYS A 203 -2.23 -9.66 -25.01
CA LYS A 203 -2.71 -10.97 -24.58
C LYS A 203 -3.21 -10.88 -23.14
N PHE A 204 -4.44 -11.33 -22.91
CA PHE A 204 -5.10 -11.28 -21.60
C PHE A 204 -6.28 -12.24 -21.52
N THR A 205 -6.75 -12.47 -20.29
CA THR A 205 -8.00 -13.18 -20.01
C THR A 205 -8.97 -12.22 -19.31
N ALA A 206 -10.17 -12.06 -19.86
CA ALA A 206 -11.24 -11.25 -19.28
C ALA A 206 -12.21 -12.15 -18.51
N ASN A 207 -12.48 -11.79 -17.25
CA ASN A 207 -13.34 -12.51 -16.34
C ASN A 207 -14.61 -11.69 -16.05
N ASN A 208 -15.76 -12.34 -16.04
CA ASN A 208 -17.08 -11.77 -15.77
C ASN A 208 -17.48 -10.60 -16.70
N MET A 209 -16.88 -10.51 -17.88
CA MET A 209 -17.14 -9.45 -18.86
C MET A 209 -18.10 -9.90 -19.99
N LYS A 210 -18.84 -11.00 -19.78
CA LYS A 210 -19.70 -11.58 -20.81
C LYS A 210 -20.78 -10.62 -21.28
N GLY A 211 -20.79 -10.33 -22.57
CA GLY A 211 -21.76 -9.44 -23.21
C GLY A 211 -21.54 -7.95 -22.93
N ILE A 212 -20.54 -7.58 -22.14
CA ILE A 212 -20.18 -6.20 -21.84
C ILE A 212 -19.32 -5.66 -22.98
N ASP A 213 -19.72 -4.53 -23.55
CA ASP A 213 -18.94 -3.82 -24.55
C ASP A 213 -17.79 -3.05 -23.86
N ALA A 214 -16.57 -3.35 -24.27
CA ALA A 214 -15.35 -2.76 -23.72
C ALA A 214 -14.33 -2.50 -24.84
N TYR A 215 -13.23 -1.85 -24.49
CA TYR A 215 -12.13 -1.56 -25.40
C TYR A 215 -10.80 -1.99 -24.81
N VAL A 216 -9.94 -2.56 -25.66
CA VAL A 216 -8.49 -2.49 -25.43
C VAL A 216 -8.06 -1.12 -25.92
N ALA A 217 -7.63 -0.25 -25.02
CA ALA A 217 -7.20 1.10 -25.31
C ALA A 217 -5.69 1.23 -25.13
N ILE A 218 -5.03 1.89 -26.07
CA ILE A 218 -3.62 2.23 -25.99
C ILE A 218 -3.49 3.74 -26.05
N TYR A 219 -3.00 4.34 -24.97
CA TYR A 219 -2.70 5.77 -24.88
C TYR A 219 -1.21 6.00 -25.14
N PHE A 220 -0.89 7.15 -25.71
CA PHE A 220 0.49 7.52 -26.00
C PHE A 220 0.87 8.79 -25.24
N GLU A 221 2.04 8.75 -24.64
CA GLU A 221 2.57 9.80 -23.79
C GLU A 221 4.08 9.93 -23.94
N LYS A 222 4.62 11.03 -23.45
CA LYS A 222 6.06 11.16 -23.24
C LYS A 222 6.44 10.32 -22.02
N LYS A 223 7.71 9.91 -21.94
CA LYS A 223 8.23 9.13 -20.81
C LYS A 223 7.99 9.75 -19.41
N ASN A 224 7.74 11.05 -19.32
CA ASN A 224 7.41 11.74 -18.07
C ASN A 224 5.90 11.73 -17.72
N GLY A 225 5.07 10.94 -18.44
CA GLY A 225 3.62 10.87 -18.26
C GLY A 225 2.84 12.00 -18.95
N GLU A 226 3.49 12.87 -19.72
CA GLU A 226 2.80 13.96 -20.42
C GLU A 226 2.07 13.42 -21.66
N ALA A 227 0.74 13.53 -21.65
CA ALA A 227 -0.13 13.11 -22.76
C ALA A 227 0.26 13.78 -24.09
N ILE A 228 0.40 12.98 -25.15
CA ILE A 228 0.55 13.49 -26.52
C ILE A 228 -0.85 13.79 -27.06
N GLN A 229 -1.06 14.93 -27.71
CA GLN A 229 -2.37 15.28 -28.28
C GLN A 229 -2.57 14.62 -29.66
N GLY A 230 -3.73 14.01 -29.89
CA GLY A 230 -4.08 13.39 -31.16
C GLY A 230 -4.36 14.43 -32.26
N LEU A 231 -3.98 14.12 -33.51
CA LEU A 231 -4.14 15.03 -34.65
C LEU A 231 -5.58 15.08 -35.19
N ASN A 232 -6.32 13.98 -35.09
CA ASN A 232 -7.67 13.86 -35.62
C ASN A 232 -8.51 12.91 -34.75
N SER A 233 -9.81 12.84 -35.05
CA SER A 233 -10.78 12.07 -34.27
C SER A 233 -10.61 10.55 -34.34
N ALA A 234 -9.86 10.02 -35.31
CA ALA A 234 -9.67 8.58 -35.45
C ALA A 234 -8.55 8.04 -34.54
N TYR A 235 -7.65 8.90 -34.07
CA TYR A 235 -6.50 8.53 -33.24
C TYR A 235 -6.46 9.36 -31.96
N ARG A 236 -7.61 9.59 -31.33
CA ARG A 236 -7.66 10.32 -30.06
C ARG A 236 -8.74 9.81 -29.12
N SER A 237 -8.48 9.92 -27.83
CA SER A 237 -9.44 9.71 -26.75
C SER A 237 -10.47 10.85 -26.71
N LYS A 238 -11.54 10.68 -25.90
CA LYS A 238 -12.57 11.73 -25.67
C LYS A 238 -11.94 13.03 -25.15
N ASN A 239 -10.84 12.94 -24.41
CA ASN A 239 -10.14 14.08 -23.81
C ASN A 239 -9.02 14.65 -24.72
N GLY A 240 -8.89 14.16 -25.95
CA GLY A 240 -7.96 14.69 -26.96
C GLY A 240 -6.57 14.05 -26.99
N GLN A 241 -6.23 13.20 -26.01
CA GLN A 241 -4.96 12.46 -26.00
C GLN A 241 -4.88 11.48 -27.19
N LEU A 242 -3.71 11.33 -27.77
CA LEU A 242 -3.39 10.37 -28.82
C LEU A 242 -3.63 8.97 -28.29
N ALA A 243 -4.54 8.25 -28.95
CA ALA A 243 -4.92 6.91 -28.55
C ALA A 243 -5.42 6.09 -29.74
N ILE A 244 -5.31 4.77 -29.64
CA ILE A 244 -6.06 3.82 -30.47
C ILE A 244 -6.80 2.86 -29.57
N TYR A 245 -7.90 2.31 -30.07
CA TYR A 245 -8.67 1.34 -29.32
C TYR A 245 -9.29 0.29 -30.25
N LYS A 246 -9.59 -0.87 -29.67
CA LYS A 246 -10.28 -1.96 -30.36
C LYS A 246 -11.38 -2.51 -29.47
N SER A 247 -12.60 -2.56 -30.01
CA SER A 247 -13.75 -3.12 -29.31
C SER A 247 -13.56 -4.60 -29.02
N ILE A 248 -13.94 -4.99 -27.80
CA ILE A 248 -14.08 -6.37 -27.37
C ILE A 248 -15.46 -6.54 -26.75
N LYS A 249 -16.03 -7.73 -26.90
CA LYS A 249 -17.28 -8.14 -26.28
C LYS A 249 -17.18 -9.62 -25.92
N PRO A 250 -16.65 -9.96 -24.73
CA PRO A 250 -16.49 -11.35 -24.31
C PRO A 250 -17.79 -12.15 -24.45
N ALA A 251 -17.71 -13.34 -25.04
CA ALA A 251 -18.86 -14.23 -25.21
C ALA A 251 -19.08 -15.18 -24.01
N TYR A 252 -18.11 -15.23 -23.10
CA TYR A 252 -18.04 -16.12 -21.96
C TYR A 252 -17.61 -15.34 -20.72
N ASP A 253 -17.91 -15.87 -19.54
CA ASP A 253 -17.51 -15.24 -18.28
C ASP A 253 -15.99 -15.23 -18.17
N GLU A 254 -15.32 -16.35 -18.42
CA GLU A 254 -13.87 -16.39 -18.71
C GLU A 254 -13.64 -16.39 -20.23
N ALA A 255 -13.05 -15.32 -20.76
CA ALA A 255 -12.75 -15.17 -22.18
C ALA A 255 -11.25 -14.88 -22.42
N VAL A 256 -10.56 -15.84 -23.03
CA VAL A 256 -9.14 -15.74 -23.33
C VAL A 256 -8.91 -15.03 -24.68
N TYR A 257 -8.21 -13.91 -24.64
CA TYR A 257 -7.76 -13.16 -25.81
C TYR A 257 -6.28 -13.42 -26.05
N LYS A 258 -5.99 -14.33 -26.98
CA LYS A 258 -4.61 -14.78 -27.26
C LYS A 258 -3.75 -13.74 -27.98
N ASP A 259 -4.37 -12.87 -28.78
CA ASP A 259 -3.69 -11.85 -29.57
C ASP A 259 -4.70 -10.77 -30.05
N VAL A 260 -4.83 -9.68 -29.29
CA VAL A 260 -5.56 -8.49 -29.74
C VAL A 260 -4.58 -7.53 -30.39
N VAL A 261 -4.72 -7.39 -31.71
CA VAL A 261 -3.84 -6.54 -32.53
C VAL A 261 -4.44 -5.15 -32.75
N LEU A 262 -3.66 -4.10 -32.47
CA LEU A 262 -3.93 -2.69 -32.77
C LEU A 262 -2.77 -2.09 -33.59
N PHE A 263 -3.05 -1.08 -34.44
CA PHE A 263 -2.03 -0.42 -35.28
C PHE A 263 -2.03 1.10 -35.08
N MET A 264 -0.87 1.67 -34.73
CA MET A 264 -0.64 3.11 -34.63
C MET A 264 0.25 3.58 -35.79
N PRO A 265 -0.28 4.36 -36.75
CA PRO A 265 0.53 4.98 -37.79
C PRO A 265 1.45 6.06 -37.19
N TYR A 266 2.72 6.09 -37.60
CA TYR A 266 3.69 7.06 -37.05
C TYR A 266 3.36 8.51 -37.39
N ASN A 267 2.68 8.75 -38.52
CA ASN A 267 2.26 10.11 -38.90
C ASN A 267 1.17 10.70 -38.00
N GLU A 268 0.56 9.89 -37.12
CA GLU A 268 -0.41 10.36 -36.11
C GLU A 268 0.29 10.81 -34.80
N ILE A 269 1.57 10.48 -34.61
CA ILE A 269 2.34 10.86 -33.42
C ILE A 269 2.75 12.34 -33.50
N ASN A 270 2.03 13.17 -32.76
CA ASN A 270 2.17 14.62 -32.77
C ASN A 270 3.24 15.15 -31.81
N VAL A 271 4.49 14.80 -32.08
CA VAL A 271 5.66 15.37 -31.40
C VAL A 271 6.45 16.29 -32.32
N GLY A 272 7.37 17.09 -31.76
CA GLY A 272 8.31 17.92 -32.50
C GLY A 272 9.32 17.09 -33.31
N LYS A 273 10.16 17.75 -34.11
CA LYS A 273 11.25 17.07 -34.84
C LYS A 273 12.29 16.50 -33.86
N GLY A 274 12.94 15.39 -34.23
CA GLY A 274 14.01 14.78 -33.45
C GLY A 274 13.60 13.47 -32.78
N LYS A 275 14.47 12.99 -31.89
CA LYS A 275 14.28 11.74 -31.13
C LYS A 275 13.56 12.02 -29.81
N HIS A 276 12.53 11.24 -29.51
CA HIS A 276 11.72 11.34 -28.31
C HIS A 276 11.65 9.99 -27.61
N ASP A 277 11.74 10.00 -26.27
CA ASP A 277 11.44 8.85 -25.44
C ASP A 277 9.96 8.90 -25.04
N LEU A 278 9.20 7.92 -25.52
CA LEU A 278 7.76 7.85 -25.38
C LEU A 278 7.38 6.59 -24.60
N SER A 279 6.16 6.59 -24.07
CA SER A 279 5.52 5.40 -23.51
C SER A 279 4.18 5.19 -24.19
N LEU A 280 3.77 3.93 -24.26
CA LEU A 280 2.38 3.57 -24.47
C LEU A 280 1.84 2.96 -23.18
N ASP A 281 0.62 3.32 -22.83
CA ASP A 281 -0.13 2.80 -21.68
C ASP A 281 -1.32 1.98 -22.21
N ALA A 282 -1.33 0.69 -21.89
CA ALA A 282 -2.35 -0.25 -22.31
C ALA A 282 -3.38 -0.49 -21.20
N GLU A 283 -4.66 -0.28 -21.52
CA GLU A 283 -5.77 -0.41 -20.58
C GLU A 283 -6.91 -1.25 -21.18
N ILE A 284 -7.70 -1.88 -20.31
CA ILE A 284 -9.07 -2.29 -20.61
C ILE A 284 -10.03 -1.27 -20.00
N ILE A 285 -10.88 -0.69 -20.84
CA ILE A 285 -11.88 0.31 -20.43
C ILE A 285 -13.29 -0.08 -20.91
N LEU A 286 -14.31 0.36 -20.20
CA LEU A 286 -15.71 0.24 -20.60
C LEU A 286 -16.10 1.32 -21.62
N GLU A 287 -17.25 1.18 -22.27
CA GLU A 287 -17.72 2.14 -23.30
C GLU A 287 -17.89 3.58 -22.77
N ASN A 288 -18.28 3.71 -21.50
CA ASN A 288 -18.38 4.99 -20.82
C ASN A 288 -17.00 5.67 -20.61
N GLY A 289 -15.91 4.90 -20.63
CA GLY A 289 -14.54 5.36 -20.40
C GLY A 289 -13.97 4.95 -19.05
N ASP A 290 -14.73 4.24 -18.22
CA ASP A 290 -14.25 3.76 -16.92
C ASP A 290 -13.19 2.67 -17.13
N MET A 291 -12.08 2.79 -16.40
CA MET A 291 -11.01 1.80 -16.45
C MET A 291 -11.40 0.54 -15.69
N VAL A 292 -11.29 -0.61 -16.35
CA VAL A 292 -11.39 -1.93 -15.72
C VAL A 292 -10.02 -2.33 -15.17
N LYS A 293 -8.98 -2.19 -15.99
CA LYS A 293 -7.63 -2.66 -15.65
C LYS A 293 -6.55 -1.93 -16.44
N HIS A 294 -5.54 -1.42 -15.74
CA HIS A 294 -4.24 -1.12 -16.34
C HIS A 294 -3.49 -2.43 -16.62
N LEU A 295 -2.96 -2.58 -17.83
CA LEU A 295 -2.29 -3.80 -18.27
C LEU A 295 -0.78 -3.66 -18.17
N LYS A 296 -0.19 -2.71 -18.92
CA LYS A 296 1.25 -2.54 -19.01
C LYS A 296 1.62 -1.23 -19.70
N ASP A 297 2.65 -0.59 -19.16
CA ASP A 297 3.38 0.46 -19.85
C ASP A 297 4.51 -0.16 -20.70
N HIS A 298 4.71 0.38 -21.90
CA HIS A 298 5.82 -0.04 -22.78
C HIS A 298 6.55 1.16 -23.35
N GLU A 299 7.76 1.40 -22.85
CA GLU A 299 8.62 2.47 -23.32
C GLU A 299 9.21 2.17 -24.71
N PHE A 300 9.32 3.21 -25.55
CA PHE A 300 9.98 3.13 -26.84
C PHE A 300 10.54 4.49 -27.25
N TRP A 301 11.49 4.49 -28.19
CA TRP A 301 11.96 5.73 -28.80
C TRP A 301 11.29 5.93 -30.16
N TYR A 302 11.00 7.18 -30.51
CA TYR A 302 10.45 7.58 -31.80
C TYR A 302 11.24 8.73 -32.40
N SER A 303 11.49 8.71 -33.71
CA SER A 303 12.18 9.77 -34.44
C SER A 303 11.30 10.32 -35.56
N LYS A 304 11.09 11.63 -35.55
CA LYS A 304 10.27 12.36 -36.52
C LYS A 304 11.10 13.29 -37.41
#